data_AF-A0A965DUF0-F1
#
_entry.id   AF-A0A965DUF0-F1
#
_cell.length_a   1.000
_cell.length_b   1.000
_cell.length_c   1.000
_cell.angle_alpha   90.00
_cell.angle_beta   90.00
_cell.angle_gamma   90.00
#
_symmetry.space_group_name_H-M   'P 1'
#
loop_
_entity.id
_entity.type
_entity.pdbx_description
1 polymer ?
#
loop_
_entity_poly.entity_id
_entity_poly.type
_entity_poly.pdbx_seq_one_letter_code
_entity_poly.pdbx_strand_id
1 'polypeptide(L)'
;MAESASTFNTPQLWINTYLQEKLINDANIAMPFFPSMPASIDDLTEQWVIVNDERYPYAGVMATWDRLIRMRRSPFPHIKQEQALYYFYATQNDVIDQMVRVQEAVLRLMDREDETAQEINAWAKGKVIDGMSCKFYFHRFKIYQLEETRDIIDFGTARTYGGNKIIIDFEYHQDRSII
;
A
#
# COMPACT_ATOMS: atom_id res chain seq x y z
N MET A 1 12.96 -13.66 7.69
CA MET A 1 12.16 -14.06 6.51
C MET A 1 10.69 -13.82 6.81
N ALA A 2 10.15 -12.69 6.37
CA ALA A 2 8.71 -12.44 6.42
C ALA A 2 8.28 -12.15 4.98
N GLU A 3 7.99 -13.20 4.22
CA GLU A 3 7.13 -13.03 3.05
C GLU A 3 5.83 -12.43 3.56
N SER A 4 5.45 -11.25 3.04
CA SER A 4 4.16 -10.61 3.29
C SER A 4 3.03 -11.36 2.55
N ALA A 5 3.04 -12.69 2.59
CA ALA A 5 1.95 -13.52 2.09
C ALA A 5 0.84 -13.51 3.14
N SER A 6 -0.08 -12.56 3.01
CA SER A 6 -1.33 -12.60 3.78
C SER A 6 -2.10 -13.85 3.37
N THR A 7 -2.14 -14.86 4.24
CA THR A 7 -2.91 -16.09 4.04
C THR A 7 -4.43 -15.87 3.97
N PHE A 8 -4.89 -14.64 4.24
CA PHE A 8 -6.28 -14.25 4.19
C PHE A 8 -6.59 -13.33 3.01
N ASN A 9 -7.69 -13.62 2.32
CA ASN A 9 -8.24 -12.79 1.26
C ASN A 9 -8.85 -11.53 1.88
N THR A 10 -8.07 -10.45 1.93
CA THR A 10 -8.49 -9.16 2.48
C THR A 10 -8.54 -8.10 1.39
N PRO A 11 -9.40 -7.07 1.50
CA PRO A 11 -9.42 -5.99 0.50
C PRO A 11 -8.06 -5.28 0.39
N GLN A 12 -7.34 -5.20 1.51
CA GLN A 12 -6.01 -4.61 1.60
C GLN A 12 -4.97 -5.34 0.74
N LEU A 13 -5.03 -6.66 0.66
CA LEU A 13 -4.13 -7.45 -0.20
C LEU A 13 -4.21 -6.98 -1.66
N TRP A 14 -5.43 -6.85 -2.17
CA TRP A 14 -5.68 -6.40 -3.53
C TRP A 14 -5.21 -4.96 -3.77
N ILE A 15 -5.47 -4.05 -2.82
CA ILE A 15 -5.02 -2.66 -2.91
C ILE A 15 -3.48 -2.58 -2.89
N ASN A 16 -2.81 -3.32 -2.01
CA ASN A 16 -1.35 -3.35 -1.91
C ASN A 16 -0.71 -3.88 -3.19
N THR A 17 -1.15 -5.02 -3.69
CA THR A 17 -0.59 -5.63 -4.90
C THR A 17 -0.86 -4.75 -6.14
N TYR A 18 -2.04 -4.13 -6.23
CA TYR A 18 -2.34 -3.14 -7.26
C TYR A 18 -1.36 -1.96 -7.22
N LEU A 19 -1.16 -1.38 -6.03
CA LEU A 19 -0.26 -0.25 -5.85
C LEU A 19 1.19 -0.60 -6.17
N GLN A 20 1.68 -1.78 -5.74
CA GLN A 20 3.03 -2.25 -6.08
C GLN A 20 3.25 -2.32 -7.58
N GLU A 21 2.32 -2.94 -8.31
CA GLU A 21 2.41 -3.11 -9.76
C GLU A 21 2.37 -1.74 -10.48
N LYS A 22 1.47 -0.85 -10.06
CA LYS A 22 1.33 0.48 -10.69
C LYS A 22 2.51 1.39 -10.41
N LEU A 23 3.03 1.41 -9.19
CA LEU A 23 4.20 2.24 -8.84
C LEU A 23 5.47 1.79 -9.58
N ILE A 24 5.63 0.49 -9.84
CA ILE A 24 6.72 0.01 -10.69
C ILE A 24 6.52 0.45 -12.14
N ASN A 25 5.33 0.23 -12.70
CA ASN A 25 5.10 0.53 -14.12
C ASN A 25 5.14 2.04 -14.43
N ASP A 26 4.58 2.86 -13.55
CA ASP A 26 4.35 4.29 -13.82
C ASP A 26 5.46 5.18 -13.26
N ALA A 27 6.06 4.80 -12.13
CA ALA A 27 7.09 5.59 -11.47
C ALA A 27 8.48 4.92 -11.45
N ASN A 28 8.59 3.66 -11.90
CA ASN A 28 9.81 2.84 -11.79
C ASN A 28 10.31 2.73 -10.33
N ILE A 29 9.37 2.67 -9.38
CA ILE A 29 9.66 2.58 -7.94
C ILE A 29 9.25 1.20 -7.45
N ALA A 30 10.23 0.33 -7.25
CA ALA A 30 10.03 -0.96 -6.61
C ALA A 30 10.07 -0.80 -5.09
N MET A 31 8.92 -1.04 -4.47
CA MET A 31 8.71 -0.83 -3.03
C MET A 31 7.99 -2.03 -2.41
N PRO A 32 8.55 -2.61 -1.35
CA PRO A 32 7.87 -3.65 -0.61
C PRO A 32 6.79 -3.04 0.31
N PHE A 33 5.64 -3.71 0.42
CA PHE A 33 4.60 -3.38 1.38
C PHE A 33 4.57 -4.42 2.48
N PHE A 34 4.75 -3.98 3.73
CA PHE A 34 4.72 -4.86 4.89
C PHE A 34 3.54 -4.50 5.81
N PRO A 35 2.86 -5.49 6.40
CA PRO A 35 1.99 -5.21 7.53
C PRO A 35 2.85 -4.65 8.67
N SER A 36 2.23 -3.91 9.59
CA SER A 36 2.86 -3.45 10.82
C SER A 36 3.31 -4.65 11.68
N MET A 37 4.58 -4.99 11.56
CA MET A 37 5.26 -5.95 12.42
C MET A 37 6.52 -5.29 13.00
N PRO A 38 7.00 -5.75 14.17
CA PRO A 38 8.32 -5.37 14.64
C PRO A 38 9.35 -5.91 13.63
N ALA A 39 9.91 -5.02 12.82
CA ALA A 39 10.97 -5.35 11.86
C ALA A 39 12.17 -4.43 12.11
N SER A 40 13.38 -5.00 12.10
CA SER A 40 14.62 -4.23 12.07
C SER A 40 14.78 -3.59 10.69
N ILE A 41 15.11 -2.30 10.65
CA ILE A 41 15.41 -1.56 9.41
C ILE A 41 16.56 -2.19 8.61
N ASP A 42 17.49 -2.87 9.29
CA ASP A 42 18.61 -3.56 8.65
C ASP A 42 18.15 -4.77 7.80
N ASP A 43 17.09 -5.48 8.21
CA ASP A 43 16.54 -6.62 7.45
C ASP A 43 15.94 -6.19 6.10
N LEU A 44 15.72 -4.89 5.89
CA LEU A 44 14.95 -4.32 4.78
C LEU A 44 15.82 -3.79 3.63
N THR A 45 17.09 -3.48 3.88
CA THR A 45 18.01 -2.95 2.85
C THR A 45 18.61 -4.02 1.95
N GLU A 46 18.53 -5.29 2.36
CA GLU A 46 19.12 -6.44 1.65
C GLU A 46 18.10 -7.26 0.84
N GLN A 47 16.83 -6.84 0.79
CA GLN A 47 15.75 -7.62 0.18
C GLN A 47 15.42 -7.17 -1.24
N TRP A 48 15.29 -8.14 -2.15
CA TRP A 48 14.75 -7.95 -3.49
C TRP A 48 13.22 -7.82 -3.42
N VAL A 49 12.65 -6.87 -4.16
CA VAL A 49 11.19 -6.75 -4.28
C VAL A 49 10.75 -7.64 -5.43
N ILE A 50 9.90 -8.63 -5.15
CA ILE A 50 9.32 -9.50 -6.18
C ILE A 50 7.96 -8.92 -6.58
N VAL A 51 7.82 -8.51 -7.84
CA VAL A 51 6.52 -8.10 -8.40
C VAL A 51 6.30 -8.86 -9.70
N ASN A 52 5.14 -9.51 -9.82
CA ASN A 52 4.78 -10.34 -10.97
C ASN A 52 5.86 -11.38 -11.33
N ASP A 53 6.40 -12.08 -10.33
CA ASP A 53 7.48 -13.09 -10.46
C ASP A 53 8.84 -12.56 -10.96
N GLU A 54 9.00 -11.25 -11.13
CA GLU A 54 10.25 -10.60 -11.48
C GLU A 54 10.90 -9.92 -10.26
N ARG A 55 12.24 -9.98 -10.20
CA ARG A 55 13.02 -9.38 -9.10
C ARG A 55 13.46 -7.98 -9.47
N TYR A 56 12.97 -6.99 -8.74
CA TYR A 56 13.37 -5.59 -8.87
C TYR A 56 14.32 -5.19 -7.74
N PRO A 57 15.38 -4.41 -8.04
CA PRO A 57 16.26 -3.86 -7.01
C PRO A 57 15.48 -2.91 -6.12
N TYR A 58 15.72 -2.98 -4.81
CA TYR A 58 15.12 -2.08 -3.83
C TYR A 58 15.46 -0.62 -4.15
N ALA A 59 14.43 0.19 -4.42
CA ALA A 59 14.59 1.59 -4.83
C ALA A 59 14.84 2.55 -3.65
N GLY A 60 15.19 2.03 -2.47
CA GLY A 60 15.42 2.87 -1.29
C GLY A 60 14.13 3.35 -0.63
N VAL A 61 12.94 2.86 -1.02
CA VAL A 61 11.66 3.23 -0.44
C VAL A 61 10.90 2.00 0.06
N MET A 62 10.33 2.05 1.27
CA MET A 62 9.45 1.02 1.83
C MET A 62 8.10 1.58 2.29
N ALA A 63 7.06 0.76 2.26
CA ALA A 63 5.75 1.08 2.81
C ALA A 63 5.39 0.10 3.94
N THR A 64 5.14 0.60 5.15
CA THR A 64 4.43 -0.18 6.18
C THR A 64 2.99 0.27 6.26
N TRP A 65 2.06 -0.62 6.59
CA TRP A 65 0.65 -0.24 6.67
C TRP A 65 -0.05 -0.78 7.92
N ASP A 66 -0.96 0.05 8.44
CA ASP A 66 -1.88 -0.23 9.53
C ASP A 66 -3.32 -0.12 9.03
N ARG A 67 -4.20 -1.04 9.44
CA ARG A 67 -5.63 -0.98 9.10
C ARG A 67 -6.44 -0.40 10.25
N LEU A 68 -7.17 0.67 9.95
CA LEU A 68 -8.24 1.20 10.78
C LEU A 68 -9.59 0.81 10.15
N ILE A 69 -10.25 -0.18 10.75
CA ILE A 69 -11.58 -0.60 10.31
C ILE A 69 -12.61 0.34 10.94
N ARG A 70 -13.27 1.16 10.10
CA ARG A 70 -14.35 2.03 10.58
C ARG A 70 -15.67 1.26 10.56
N MET A 71 -16.23 1.00 11.74
CA MET A 71 -17.55 0.40 11.82
C MET A 71 -18.63 1.40 11.38
N ARG A 72 -19.38 1.02 10.33
CA ARG A 72 -20.59 1.64 9.75
C ARG A 72 -20.58 3.18 9.65
N ARG A 73 -20.33 3.71 8.45
CA ARG A 73 -20.56 5.14 8.13
C ARG A 73 -21.94 5.42 7.54
N SER A 74 -22.48 4.51 6.74
CA SER A 74 -23.69 4.75 5.94
C SER A 74 -24.89 3.92 6.41
N PRO A 75 -26.12 4.33 6.07
CA PRO A 75 -27.34 3.55 6.34
C PRO A 75 -27.40 2.23 5.57
N PHE A 76 -26.52 2.01 4.58
CA PHE A 76 -26.48 0.79 3.77
C PHE A 76 -25.50 -0.23 4.36
N PRO A 77 -25.98 -1.28 5.07
CA PRO A 77 -25.11 -2.20 5.82
C PRO A 77 -24.25 -3.12 4.94
N HIS A 78 -24.58 -3.21 3.64
CA HIS A 78 -23.86 -4.06 2.69
C HIS A 78 -22.55 -3.43 2.19
N ILE A 79 -22.40 -2.11 2.35
CA ILE A 79 -21.17 -1.40 1.97
C ILE A 79 -20.37 -1.14 3.24
N LYS A 80 -19.16 -1.69 3.27
CA LYS A 80 -18.17 -1.50 4.32
C LYS A 80 -17.24 -0.37 3.94
N GLN A 81 -16.67 0.27 4.95
CA GLN A 81 -15.65 1.29 4.78
C GLN A 81 -14.45 0.96 5.68
N GLU A 82 -13.26 1.03 5.10
CA GLU A 82 -12.00 0.83 5.80
C GLU A 82 -11.02 1.95 5.45
N GLN A 83 -10.17 2.27 6.41
CA GLN A 83 -9.06 3.19 6.22
C GLN A 83 -7.77 2.43 6.42
N ALA A 84 -6.85 2.52 5.48
CA ALA A 84 -5.50 1.98 5.59
C ALA A 84 -4.52 3.15 5.73
N LEU A 85 -3.77 3.16 6.81
CA LEU A 85 -2.71 4.12 7.06
C LEU A 85 -1.39 3.51 6.57
N TYR A 86 -0.74 4.16 5.61
CA TYR A 86 0.55 3.77 5.06
C TYR A 86 1.63 4.73 5.56
N TYR A 87 2.74 4.16 6.02
CA TYR A 87 3.97 4.87 6.31
C TYR A 87 4.96 4.56 5.21
N PHE A 88 5.32 5.58 4.44
CA PHE A 88 6.39 5.48 3.45
C PHE A 88 7.69 5.94 4.07
N TYR A 89 8.76 5.18 3.89
CA TYR A 89 10.10 5.51 4.37
C TYR A 89 11.08 5.48 3.21
N ALA A 90 11.95 6.49 3.11
CA ALA A 90 13.06 6.51 2.17
C ALA A 90 14.42 6.44 2.89
N THR A 91 15.32 5.58 2.41
CA THR A 91 16.53 5.12 3.11
C THR A 91 17.85 5.42 2.38
N GLN A 92 17.81 6.04 1.20
CA GLN A 92 18.98 6.32 0.33
C GLN A 92 19.18 7.82 0.03
N ASN A 93 20.23 8.18 -0.73
CA ASN A 93 20.41 9.54 -1.25
C ASN A 93 19.16 10.01 -2.03
N ASP A 94 18.91 11.32 -2.05
CA ASP A 94 17.70 11.93 -2.65
C ASP A 94 16.38 11.51 -1.98
N VAL A 95 16.41 11.28 -0.66
CA VAL A 95 15.24 10.97 0.20
C VAL A 95 14.04 11.84 -0.13
N ILE A 96 14.25 13.15 -0.25
CA ILE A 96 13.18 14.14 -0.45
C ILE A 96 12.52 13.91 -1.82
N ASP A 97 13.32 13.80 -2.89
CA ASP A 97 12.80 13.65 -4.25
C ASP A 97 12.08 12.31 -4.43
N GLN A 98 12.64 11.22 -3.89
CA GLN A 98 11.99 9.90 -3.93
C GLN A 98 10.67 9.92 -3.16
N MET A 99 10.65 10.55 -1.99
CA MET A 99 9.46 10.64 -1.17
C MET A 99 8.36 11.47 -1.85
N VAL A 100 8.70 12.62 -2.44
CA VAL A 100 7.75 13.45 -3.20
C VAL A 100 7.22 12.71 -4.42
N ARG A 101 8.07 11.96 -5.14
CA ARG A 101 7.62 11.15 -6.29
C ARG A 101 6.62 10.09 -5.89
N VAL A 102 6.87 9.36 -4.80
CA VAL A 102 5.95 8.32 -4.31
C VAL A 102 4.62 8.93 -3.87
N GLN A 103 4.66 10.06 -3.16
CA GLN A 103 3.45 10.78 -2.75
C GLN A 103 2.62 11.21 -3.96
N GLU A 104 3.23 11.91 -4.91
CA GLU A 104 2.56 12.37 -6.12
C GLU A 104 2.00 11.20 -6.94
N ALA A 105 2.75 10.11 -7.05
CA ALA A 105 2.30 8.92 -7.77
C ALA A 105 1.09 8.28 -7.07
N VAL A 106 1.14 8.05 -5.76
CA VAL A 106 0.03 7.46 -4.99
C VAL A 106 -1.20 8.37 -5.04
N LEU A 107 -1.03 9.67 -4.87
CA LEU A 107 -2.12 10.64 -4.91
C LEU A 107 -2.81 10.66 -6.28
N ARG A 108 -2.04 10.73 -7.38
CA ARG A 108 -2.59 10.71 -8.74
C ARG A 108 -3.25 9.39 -9.10
N LEU A 109 -2.71 8.26 -8.62
CA LEU A 109 -3.26 6.94 -8.88
C LEU A 109 -4.57 6.71 -8.12
N MET A 110 -4.63 7.14 -6.87
CA MET A 110 -5.68 6.71 -5.94
C MET A 110 -6.76 7.76 -5.66
N ASP A 111 -6.47 9.07 -5.77
CA ASP A 111 -7.41 10.16 -5.46
C ASP A 111 -8.34 10.52 -6.63
N ARG A 112 -8.91 9.52 -7.30
CA ARG A 112 -9.87 9.68 -8.41
C ARG A 112 -11.24 9.08 -8.10
N GLU A 113 -11.56 8.96 -6.81
CA GLU A 113 -12.83 8.44 -6.29
C GLU A 113 -13.30 7.11 -6.91
N ASP A 114 -14.31 7.16 -7.78
CA ASP A 114 -14.93 6.00 -8.41
C ASP A 114 -14.11 5.48 -9.60
N GLU A 115 -13.32 6.32 -10.28
CA GLU A 115 -12.44 5.88 -11.36
C GLU A 115 -11.37 4.91 -10.84
N THR A 116 -10.73 5.24 -9.71
CA THR A 116 -9.80 4.35 -9.01
C THR A 116 -10.47 3.01 -8.69
N ALA A 117 -11.72 3.04 -8.22
CA ALA A 117 -12.44 1.83 -7.86
C ALA A 117 -12.74 0.96 -9.09
N GLN A 118 -13.20 1.56 -10.19
CA GLN A 118 -13.44 0.86 -11.44
C GLN A 118 -12.15 0.25 -12.01
N GLU A 119 -11.03 0.99 -11.96
CA GLU A 119 -9.74 0.50 -12.42
C GLU A 119 -9.25 -0.69 -11.60
N ILE A 120 -9.31 -0.63 -10.27
CA ILE A 120 -8.92 -1.75 -9.39
C ILE A 120 -9.82 -2.96 -9.63
N ASN A 121 -11.14 -2.78 -9.76
CA ASN A 121 -12.06 -3.87 -10.05
C ASN A 121 -11.75 -4.53 -11.40
N ALA A 122 -11.40 -3.74 -12.42
CA ALA A 122 -11.02 -4.25 -13.74
C ALA A 122 -9.67 -4.98 -13.69
N TRP A 123 -8.70 -4.41 -12.99
CA TRP A 123 -7.38 -5.02 -12.77
C TRP A 123 -7.45 -6.33 -12.00
N ALA A 124 -8.30 -6.41 -10.97
CA ALA A 124 -8.48 -7.61 -10.17
C ALA A 124 -9.20 -8.74 -10.93
N LYS A 125 -9.87 -8.42 -12.03
CA LYS A 125 -10.63 -9.38 -12.83
C LYS A 125 -9.68 -10.34 -13.54
N GLY A 126 -9.73 -11.62 -13.15
CA GLY A 126 -8.89 -12.67 -13.73
C GLY A 126 -7.51 -12.80 -13.10
N LYS A 127 -7.17 -11.94 -12.13
CA LYS A 127 -5.97 -12.12 -11.30
C LYS A 127 -6.23 -13.09 -10.15
N VAL A 128 -5.19 -13.85 -9.83
CA VAL A 128 -5.16 -14.79 -8.71
C VAL A 128 -3.93 -14.47 -7.88
N ILE A 129 -4.12 -14.14 -6.61
CA ILE A 129 -3.04 -13.86 -5.66
C ILE A 129 -3.04 -15.00 -4.65
N ASP A 130 -1.94 -15.74 -4.54
CA ASP A 130 -1.80 -16.88 -3.61
C ASP A 130 -2.97 -17.89 -3.71
N GLY A 131 -3.43 -18.17 -4.94
CA GLY A 131 -4.55 -19.08 -5.20
C GLY A 131 -5.95 -18.48 -4.92
N MET A 132 -6.03 -17.22 -4.51
CA MET A 132 -7.28 -16.52 -4.17
C MET A 132 -7.73 -15.59 -5.30
N SER A 133 -9.01 -15.67 -5.67
CA SER A 133 -9.67 -14.70 -6.55
C SER A 133 -10.17 -13.49 -5.78
N CYS A 134 -10.27 -12.32 -6.41
CA CYS A 134 -10.87 -11.16 -5.76
C CYS A 134 -12.35 -11.41 -5.48
N LYS A 135 -12.74 -11.26 -4.22
CA LYS A 135 -14.13 -11.40 -3.74
C LYS A 135 -14.68 -10.08 -3.20
N PHE A 136 -13.98 -8.98 -3.47
CA PHE A 136 -14.34 -7.63 -3.08
C PHE A 136 -14.66 -6.82 -4.32
N TYR A 137 -15.63 -5.93 -4.20
CA TYR A 137 -15.94 -4.95 -5.22
C TYR A 137 -15.86 -3.57 -4.59
N PHE A 138 -14.94 -2.75 -5.10
CA PHE A 138 -14.68 -1.41 -4.60
C PHE A 138 -15.62 -0.40 -5.25
N HIS A 139 -16.05 0.60 -4.48
CA HIS A 139 -16.96 1.64 -4.93
C HIS A 139 -16.32 3.01 -5.01
N ARG A 140 -15.45 3.34 -4.04
CA ARG A 140 -14.86 4.67 -3.92
C ARG A 140 -13.57 4.64 -3.13
N PHE A 141 -12.61 5.45 -3.55
CA PHE A 141 -11.39 5.75 -2.81
C PHE A 141 -11.30 7.24 -2.46
N LYS A 142 -10.69 7.58 -1.34
CA LYS A 142 -10.29 8.95 -0.98
C LYS A 142 -8.92 8.90 -0.32
N ILE A 143 -8.06 9.83 -0.69
CA ILE A 143 -6.72 9.90 -0.11
C ILE A 143 -6.63 11.08 0.84
N TYR A 144 -6.03 10.84 2.00
CA TYR A 144 -5.64 11.90 2.93
C TYR A 144 -4.13 11.81 3.13
N GLN A 145 -3.44 12.89 2.81
CA GLN A 145 -2.01 13.02 3.09
C GLN A 145 -1.82 13.78 4.39
N LEU A 146 -1.01 13.22 5.29
CA LEU A 146 -0.42 13.98 6.38
C LEU A 146 1.02 14.28 6.00
N GLU A 147 1.31 15.55 5.72
CA GLU A 147 2.67 16.04 5.61
C GLU A 147 3.30 16.10 7.00
N GLU A 148 3.88 14.99 7.43
CA GLU A 148 4.79 14.94 8.57
C GLU A 148 6.22 14.86 8.03
N THR A 149 6.85 16.00 7.72
CA THR A 149 8.29 16.08 7.46
C THR A 149 9.03 15.95 8.78
N ARG A 150 9.03 14.75 9.35
CA ARG A 150 9.84 14.45 10.54
C ARG A 150 10.97 13.55 10.11
N ASP A 151 12.19 14.08 10.20
CA ASP A 151 13.40 13.29 10.12
C ASP A 151 13.32 12.23 11.21
N ILE A 152 13.12 10.97 10.82
CA ILE A 152 13.27 9.86 11.73
C ILE A 152 14.76 9.59 11.78
N ILE A 153 15.40 10.07 12.85
CA ILE A 153 16.81 9.82 13.13
C ILE A 153 16.89 8.50 13.87
N ASP A 154 17.51 7.49 13.26
CA ASP A 154 17.93 6.32 14.01
C ASP A 154 19.20 6.67 14.80
N PHE A 155 19.07 6.75 16.12
CA PHE A 155 20.17 7.08 17.03
C PHE A 155 21.26 5.99 17.09
N GLY A 156 20.99 4.77 16.59
CA GLY A 156 21.97 3.70 16.52
C GLY A 156 22.90 3.79 15.31
N THR A 157 22.43 4.31 14.17
CA THR A 157 23.15 4.31 12.89
C THR A 157 23.43 5.71 12.31
N ALA A 158 22.90 6.78 12.92
CA ALA A 158 23.03 8.18 12.48
C ALA A 158 22.57 8.43 11.03
N ARG A 159 21.63 7.61 10.53
CA ARG A 159 21.00 7.81 9.21
C ARG A 159 19.69 8.58 9.38
N THR A 160 19.48 9.55 8.49
CA THR A 160 18.25 10.36 8.41
C THR A 160 17.27 9.70 7.46
N TYR A 161 16.07 9.36 7.95
CA TYR A 161 15.00 8.80 7.13
C TYR A 161 13.87 9.82 6.97
N GLY A 162 13.41 9.98 5.73
CA GLY A 162 12.17 10.69 5.45
C GLY A 162 10.99 9.75 5.67
N GLY A 163 10.02 10.15 6.49
CA GLY A 163 8.75 9.46 6.67
C GLY A 163 7.59 10.25 6.06
N ASN A 164 6.64 9.60 5.41
CA ASN A 164 5.35 10.20 5.07
C ASN A 164 4.21 9.27 5.49
N LYS A 165 3.07 9.87 5.86
CA LYS A 165 1.84 9.14 6.18
C LYS A 165 0.75 9.46 5.18
N ILE A 166 0.26 8.42 4.50
CA ILE A 166 -0.91 8.51 3.62
C ILE A 166 -2.00 7.61 4.18
N ILE A 167 -3.22 8.13 4.26
CA ILE A 167 -4.40 7.36 4.61
C ILE A 167 -5.20 7.14 3.32
N ILE A 168 -5.47 5.89 3.01
CA ILE A 168 -6.37 5.48 1.93
C ILE A 168 -7.70 5.07 2.57
N ASP A 169 -8.74 5.86 2.35
CA ASP A 169 -10.11 5.54 2.73
C ASP A 169 -10.81 4.88 1.54
N PHE A 170 -11.39 3.70 1.75
CA PHE A 170 -12.03 2.97 0.67
C PHE A 170 -13.33 2.30 1.10
N GLU A 171 -14.27 2.26 0.15
CA GLU A 171 -15.57 1.63 0.31
C GLU A 171 -15.66 0.39 -0.57
N TYR A 172 -16.17 -0.70 0.00
CA TYR A 172 -16.29 -1.97 -0.71
C TYR A 172 -17.51 -2.77 -0.25
N HIS A 173 -17.97 -3.68 -1.10
CA HIS A 173 -18.80 -4.79 -0.67
C HIS A 173 -18.05 -6.11 -0.88
N GLN A 174 -18.41 -7.11 -0.09
CA GLN A 174 -17.77 -8.43 -0.14
C GLN A 174 -18.78 -9.49 -0.55
N ASP A 175 -18.28 -10.52 -1.23
CA ASP A 175 -19.05 -11.72 -1.49
C ASP A 175 -19.42 -12.43 -0.18
N ARG A 176 -20.60 -13.06 -0.15
CA ARG A 176 -21.07 -13.81 1.03
C ARG A 176 -20.20 -15.04 1.33
N SER A 177 -19.49 -15.56 0.34
CA SER A 177 -18.58 -16.70 0.48
C SER A 177 -17.34 -16.45 1.36
N ILE A 178 -17.04 -15.20 1.72
CA ILE A 178 -15.92 -14.84 2.61
C ILE A 178 -16.36 -14.74 4.10
N ILE A 179 -17.64 -14.96 4.41
CA ILE A 179 -18.17 -14.99 5.78
C ILE A 179 -18.17 -16.45 6.26
#